data_AF-A0A327JI94-F1
#
_entry.id   AF-A0A327JI94-F1
#
_cell.length_a   1.000
_cell.length_b   1.000
_cell.length_c   1.000
_cell.angle_alpha   90.00
_cell.angle_beta   90.00
_cell.angle_gamma   90.00
#
_symmetry.space_group_name_H-M   'P 1'
#
loop_
_entity.id
_entity.type
_entity.pdbx_description
1 polymer ?
#
loop_
_entity_poly.entity_id
_entity_poly.type
_entity_poly.pdbx_seq_one_letter_code
_entity_poly.pdbx_strand_id
1 'polypeptide(L)'
;MDDAPAGPRPSRVVIEGDLGPAAALAGLAQAAGLNVETRDGDGVIRIDGVSLALTDGRSATERFASEGGPESLFDLALDYGAAKRIAIAAADQAPAGACAAAAGFFQALGKRVSVLDDAPGLVVMRTVAMLINEAADAAHQQVASAADIDLSMLKGVAYPRGPLAWCDALGAAR
;
A
#
# COMPACT_ATOMS: atom_id res chain seq x y z
N MET A 1 -1.64 -6.09 -16.99
CA MET A 1 -2.20 -5.55 -15.73
C MET A 1 -3.41 -4.75 -16.14
N ASP A 2 -4.57 -5.32 -15.91
CA ASP A 2 -5.81 -4.75 -16.42
C ASP A 2 -6.34 -3.73 -15.43
N ASP A 3 -7.03 -2.70 -15.94
CA ASP A 3 -7.75 -1.77 -15.07
C ASP A 3 -8.87 -2.55 -14.36
N ALA A 4 -8.98 -2.37 -13.05
CA ALA A 4 -10.07 -2.98 -12.30
C ALA A 4 -11.41 -2.47 -12.84
N PRO A 5 -12.43 -3.34 -12.95
CA PRO A 5 -13.77 -2.89 -13.31
C PRO A 5 -14.30 -1.89 -12.27
N ALA A 6 -15.36 -1.16 -12.62
CA ALA A 6 -16.00 -0.25 -11.68
C ALA A 6 -16.52 -1.02 -10.45
N GLY A 7 -16.01 -0.66 -9.28
CA GLY A 7 -16.47 -1.17 -8.00
C GLY A 7 -17.60 -0.32 -7.43
N PRO A 8 -18.43 -0.87 -6.52
CA PRO A 8 -19.46 -0.09 -5.84
C PRO A 8 -18.83 1.01 -4.99
N ARG A 9 -19.40 2.22 -5.02
CA ARG A 9 -19.00 3.28 -4.10
C ARG A 9 -19.34 2.85 -2.66
N PRO A 10 -18.41 2.92 -1.71
CA PRO A 10 -18.66 2.50 -0.33
C PRO A 10 -19.80 3.26 0.33
N SER A 11 -20.64 2.56 1.08
CA SER A 11 -21.67 3.19 1.92
C SER A 11 -21.12 3.59 3.31
N ARG A 12 -20.17 2.81 3.83
CA ARG A 12 -19.49 3.03 5.09
C ARG A 12 -18.03 2.58 5.00
N VAL A 13 -17.13 3.42 5.53
CA VAL A 13 -15.71 3.13 5.66
C VAL A 13 -15.32 3.25 7.13
N VAL A 14 -14.66 2.24 7.68
CA VAL A 14 -14.09 2.30 9.03
C VAL A 14 -12.58 2.14 8.93
N ILE A 15 -11.83 3.06 9.51
CA ILE A 15 -10.37 3.00 9.60
C ILE A 15 -10.00 2.53 11.01
N GLU A 16 -9.21 1.46 11.07
CA GLU A 16 -8.81 0.79 12.31
C GLU A 16 -7.33 1.00 12.54
N GLY A 17 -6.97 1.81 13.54
CA GLY A 17 -5.58 2.11 13.88
C GLY A 17 -4.86 3.04 12.90
N ASP A 18 -3.53 3.00 12.95
CA ASP A 18 -2.65 3.80 12.08
C ASP A 18 -2.42 3.08 10.75
N LEU A 19 -2.77 3.73 9.63
CA LEU A 19 -2.50 3.23 8.27
C LEU A 19 -1.03 3.43 7.84
N GLY A 20 -0.20 4.02 8.69
CA GLY A 20 1.23 4.21 8.47
C GLY A 20 1.52 5.03 7.21
N PRO A 21 2.30 4.51 6.24
CA PRO A 21 2.54 5.20 4.97
C PRO A 21 1.26 5.61 4.24
N ALA A 22 0.13 4.93 4.50
CA ALA A 22 -1.16 5.18 3.89
C ALA A 22 -2.08 6.09 4.71
N ALA A 23 -1.59 6.78 5.76
CA ALA A 23 -2.39 7.66 6.63
C ALA A 23 -3.19 8.74 5.87
N ALA A 24 -2.66 9.23 4.73
CA ALA A 24 -3.37 10.21 3.89
C ALA A 24 -4.71 9.70 3.34
N LEU A 25 -4.92 8.38 3.24
CA LEU A 25 -6.18 7.80 2.76
C LEU A 25 -7.39 8.18 3.61
N ALA A 26 -7.21 8.41 4.91
CA ALA A 26 -8.29 8.85 5.80
C ALA A 26 -8.85 10.22 5.38
N GLY A 27 -7.95 11.20 5.21
CA GLY A 27 -8.32 12.55 4.77
C GLY A 27 -8.86 12.57 3.34
N LEU A 28 -8.30 11.76 2.44
CA LEU A 28 -8.79 11.62 1.07
C LEU A 28 -10.22 11.04 1.05
N ALA A 29 -10.51 10.05 1.88
CA ALA A 29 -11.85 9.45 1.98
C ALA A 29 -12.89 10.44 2.48
N GLN A 30 -12.55 11.23 3.51
CA GLN A 30 -13.40 12.31 4.01
C GLN A 30 -13.62 13.39 2.94
N ALA A 31 -12.56 13.83 2.26
CA ALA A 31 -12.64 14.83 1.18
C ALA A 31 -13.46 14.34 -0.02
N ALA A 32 -13.45 13.03 -0.28
CA ALA A 32 -14.28 12.39 -1.29
C ALA A 32 -15.76 12.25 -0.87
N GLY A 33 -16.14 12.69 0.34
CA GLY A 33 -17.50 12.60 0.86
C GLY A 33 -17.94 11.17 1.21
N LEU A 34 -17.00 10.31 1.63
CA LEU A 34 -17.33 8.99 2.18
C LEU A 34 -17.70 9.12 3.67
N ASN A 35 -18.59 8.24 4.14
CA ASN A 35 -18.90 8.12 5.56
C ASN A 35 -17.75 7.37 6.25
N VAL A 36 -16.80 8.11 6.83
CA VAL A 36 -15.59 7.58 7.45
C VAL A 36 -15.70 7.64 8.98
N GLU A 37 -15.58 6.48 9.61
CA GLU A 37 -15.41 6.35 11.05
C GLU A 37 -13.98 5.89 11.36
N THR A 38 -13.47 6.23 12.54
CA THR A 38 -12.14 5.79 13.01
C THR A 38 -12.29 5.09 14.35
N ARG A 39 -11.55 4.00 14.55
CA ARG A 39 -11.47 3.27 15.82
C ARG A 39 -10.08 2.66 16.03
N ASP A 40 -9.83 2.18 17.22
CA ASP A 40 -8.60 1.45 17.54
C ASP A 40 -8.50 0.14 16.72
N GLY A 41 -7.28 -0.22 16.34
CA GLY A 41 -6.99 -1.43 15.56
C GLY A 41 -5.59 -1.41 14.95
N ASP A 42 -5.40 -2.20 13.89
CA ASP A 42 -4.07 -2.55 13.38
C ASP A 42 -3.90 -2.28 11.87
N GLY A 43 -4.13 -1.04 11.45
CA GLY A 43 -3.85 -0.57 10.09
C GLY A 43 -4.78 -1.14 9.01
N VAL A 44 -6.07 -1.31 9.33
CA VAL A 44 -7.08 -1.89 8.43
C VAL A 44 -8.12 -0.86 8.00
N ILE A 45 -8.54 -0.91 6.75
CA ILE A 45 -9.68 -0.18 6.21
C ILE A 45 -10.81 -1.18 5.99
N ARG A 46 -11.96 -1.00 6.65
CA ARG A 46 -13.18 -1.79 6.40
C ARG A 46 -14.13 -1.04 5.49
N ILE A 47 -14.49 -1.66 4.37
CA ILE A 47 -15.35 -1.12 3.31
C ILE A 47 -16.61 -1.97 3.27
N ASP A 48 -17.72 -1.45 3.81
CA ASP A 48 -18.99 -2.19 3.91
C ASP A 48 -18.84 -3.61 4.52
N GLY A 49 -17.89 -3.76 5.45
CA GLY A 49 -17.56 -5.02 6.13
C GLY A 49 -16.35 -5.77 5.56
N VAL A 50 -15.95 -5.52 4.32
CA VAL A 50 -14.75 -6.11 3.68
C VAL A 50 -13.49 -5.42 4.20
N SER A 51 -12.49 -6.17 4.63
CA SER A 51 -11.24 -5.63 5.16
C SER A 51 -10.18 -5.50 4.06
N LEU A 52 -9.48 -4.37 4.09
CA LEU A 52 -8.44 -3.99 3.17
C LEU A 52 -7.23 -3.46 3.96
N ALA A 53 -6.02 -3.90 3.65
CA ALA A 53 -4.82 -3.44 4.34
C ALA A 53 -3.65 -3.16 3.37
N LEU A 54 -2.69 -2.35 3.80
CA LEU A 54 -1.42 -2.20 3.09
C LEU A 54 -0.67 -3.55 3.13
N THR A 55 -0.05 -3.96 2.02
CA THR A 55 0.82 -5.14 2.02
C THR A 55 1.95 -4.99 3.03
N ASP A 56 2.24 -6.06 3.77
CA ASP A 56 3.31 -6.16 4.78
C ASP A 56 4.44 -7.11 4.31
N GLY A 57 4.46 -7.45 3.01
CA GLY A 57 5.38 -8.43 2.43
C GLY A 57 4.80 -9.83 2.28
N ARG A 58 3.72 -10.19 3.01
CA ARG A 58 2.99 -11.45 2.80
C ARG A 58 1.95 -11.32 1.69
N SER A 59 1.47 -12.45 1.18
CA SER A 59 0.34 -12.46 0.23
C SER A 59 -0.99 -12.20 0.95
N ALA A 60 -2.00 -11.76 0.21
CA ALA A 60 -3.36 -11.60 0.74
C ALA A 60 -3.91 -12.94 1.22
N THR A 61 -3.65 -14.03 0.49
CA THR A 61 -4.03 -15.40 0.83
C THR A 61 -3.44 -15.85 2.17
N GLU A 62 -2.14 -15.61 2.38
CA GLU A 62 -1.49 -15.95 3.65
C GLU A 62 -2.07 -15.14 4.81
N ARG A 63 -2.28 -13.83 4.61
CA ARG A 63 -2.84 -12.97 5.65
C ARG A 63 -4.28 -13.32 5.96
N PHE A 64 -5.12 -13.54 4.95
CA PHE A 64 -6.53 -13.87 5.14
C PHE A 64 -6.74 -15.24 5.81
N ALA A 65 -5.80 -16.18 5.63
CA ALA A 65 -5.81 -17.45 6.35
C ALA A 65 -5.55 -17.29 7.86
N SER A 66 -4.97 -16.17 8.30
CA SER A 66 -4.80 -15.85 9.72
C SER A 66 -6.07 -15.23 10.31
N GLU A 67 -6.37 -15.52 11.58
CA GLU A 67 -7.56 -15.01 12.25
C GLU A 67 -7.59 -13.48 12.23
N GLY A 68 -8.66 -12.91 11.66
CA GLY A 68 -8.83 -11.45 11.53
C GLY A 68 -8.04 -10.80 10.39
N GLY A 69 -7.43 -11.59 9.50
CA GLY A 69 -6.69 -11.07 8.35
C GLY A 69 -7.56 -10.40 7.27
N PRO A 70 -6.98 -9.51 6.44
CA PRO A 70 -7.71 -8.79 5.41
C PRO A 70 -8.04 -9.64 4.17
N GLU A 71 -9.23 -9.46 3.61
CA GLU A 71 -9.67 -10.09 2.36
C GLU A 71 -8.91 -9.58 1.13
N SER A 72 -8.38 -8.35 1.19
CA SER A 72 -7.62 -7.75 0.10
C SER A 72 -6.48 -6.88 0.61
N LEU A 73 -5.44 -6.78 -0.20
CA LEU A 73 -4.29 -5.92 0.02
C LEU A 73 -4.21 -4.83 -1.03
N PHE A 74 -3.62 -3.70 -0.66
CA PHE A 74 -3.18 -2.67 -1.59
C PHE A 74 -1.68 -2.41 -1.48
N ASP A 75 -1.10 -1.96 -2.59
CA ASP A 75 0.34 -1.76 -2.71
C ASP A 75 0.79 -0.41 -2.13
N LEU A 76 2.09 -0.32 -1.84
CA LEU A 76 2.75 0.88 -1.39
C LEU A 76 2.65 1.99 -2.46
N ALA A 77 2.49 3.23 -2.02
CA ALA A 77 2.71 4.42 -2.84
C ALA A 77 3.64 5.38 -2.10
N LEU A 78 4.48 6.10 -2.85
CA LEU A 78 5.33 7.15 -2.28
C LEU A 78 4.50 8.24 -1.59
N ASP A 79 3.39 8.63 -2.22
CA ASP A 79 2.45 9.63 -1.74
C ASP A 79 1.05 9.25 -2.22
N TYR A 80 0.20 8.81 -1.29
CA TYR A 80 -1.19 8.42 -1.60
C TYR A 80 -2.06 9.61 -2.00
N GLY A 81 -1.72 10.85 -1.65
CA GLY A 81 -2.37 12.05 -2.16
C GLY A 81 -2.10 12.24 -3.65
N ALA A 82 -0.83 12.22 -4.04
CA ALA A 82 -0.39 12.46 -5.41
C ALA A 82 -0.58 11.27 -6.37
N ALA A 83 -0.55 10.03 -5.86
CA ALA A 83 -0.64 8.83 -6.69
C ALA A 83 -1.94 8.81 -7.51
N LYS A 84 -1.86 8.57 -8.81
CA LYS A 84 -3.06 8.47 -9.70
C LYS A 84 -3.55 7.03 -9.87
N ARG A 85 -2.76 6.06 -9.44
CA ARG A 85 -3.03 4.63 -9.59
C ARG A 85 -2.62 3.89 -8.32
N ILE A 86 -3.44 2.94 -7.91
CA ILE A 86 -3.18 2.01 -6.81
C ILE A 86 -3.34 0.58 -7.33
N ALA A 87 -2.47 -0.32 -6.90
CA ALA A 87 -2.59 -1.74 -7.18
C ALA A 87 -3.22 -2.46 -5.99
N ILE A 88 -4.07 -3.45 -6.28
CA ILE A 88 -4.72 -4.29 -5.26
C ILE A 88 -4.60 -5.78 -5.63
N ALA A 89 -4.65 -6.64 -4.64
CA ALA A 89 -4.80 -8.09 -4.80
C ALA A 89 -5.78 -8.62 -3.74
N ALA A 90 -6.56 -9.63 -4.09
CA ALA A 90 -7.46 -10.31 -3.15
C ALA A 90 -6.90 -11.69 -2.80
N ALA A 91 -7.22 -12.18 -1.60
CA ALA A 91 -6.91 -13.55 -1.22
C ALA A 91 -7.68 -14.56 -2.08
N ASP A 92 -7.10 -15.73 -2.35
CA ASP A 92 -7.75 -16.78 -3.13
C ASP A 92 -9.07 -17.26 -2.49
N GLN A 93 -9.14 -17.25 -1.16
CA GLN A 93 -10.34 -17.64 -0.41
C GLN A 93 -11.28 -16.46 -0.11
N ALA A 94 -10.97 -15.24 -0.57
CA ALA A 94 -11.81 -14.08 -0.31
C ALA A 94 -13.19 -14.22 -0.98
N PRO A 95 -14.26 -13.66 -0.38
CA PRO A 95 -15.55 -13.57 -1.04
C PRO A 95 -15.44 -12.81 -2.37
N ALA A 96 -16.25 -13.21 -3.37
CA ALA A 96 -16.20 -12.66 -4.74
C ALA A 96 -16.33 -11.12 -4.85
N GLY A 97 -16.82 -10.45 -3.80
CA GLY A 97 -16.94 -8.98 -3.74
C GLY A 97 -15.71 -8.24 -3.19
N ALA A 98 -14.71 -8.92 -2.63
CA ALA A 98 -13.63 -8.25 -1.89
C ALA A 98 -12.80 -7.31 -2.77
N CYS A 99 -12.35 -7.80 -3.93
CA CYS A 99 -11.61 -7.01 -4.91
C CYS A 99 -12.45 -5.82 -5.43
N ALA A 100 -13.74 -6.04 -5.68
CA ALA A 100 -14.65 -4.99 -6.15
C ALA A 100 -14.86 -3.89 -5.10
N ALA A 101 -15.00 -4.25 -3.81
CA ALA A 101 -15.10 -3.29 -2.72
C ALA A 101 -13.83 -2.44 -2.58
N ALA A 102 -12.65 -3.09 -2.60
CA ALA A 102 -11.36 -2.40 -2.59
C ALA A 102 -11.19 -1.46 -3.79
N ALA A 103 -11.56 -1.91 -4.99
CA ALA A 103 -11.53 -1.08 -6.20
C ALA A 103 -12.47 0.12 -6.08
N GLY A 104 -13.71 -0.09 -5.62
CA GLY A 104 -14.71 0.96 -5.45
C GLY A 104 -14.29 2.03 -4.45
N PHE A 105 -13.60 1.65 -3.37
CA PHE A 105 -13.00 2.59 -2.43
C PHE A 105 -11.98 3.50 -3.12
N PHE A 106 -10.95 2.95 -3.78
CA PHE A 106 -9.93 3.78 -4.43
C PHE A 106 -10.48 4.59 -5.62
N GLN A 107 -11.45 4.05 -6.37
CA GLN A 107 -12.13 4.78 -7.44
C GLN A 107 -12.94 5.96 -6.90
N ALA A 108 -13.59 5.82 -5.73
CA ALA A 108 -14.27 6.93 -5.05
C ALA A 108 -13.30 8.05 -4.64
N LEU A 109 -12.02 7.73 -4.42
CA LEU A 109 -10.92 8.69 -4.18
C LEU A 109 -10.34 9.29 -5.48
N GLY A 110 -10.93 8.98 -6.65
CA GLY A 110 -10.45 9.44 -7.95
C GLY A 110 -9.19 8.72 -8.45
N LYS A 111 -8.84 7.56 -7.87
CA LYS A 111 -7.69 6.76 -8.30
C LYS A 111 -8.12 5.77 -9.39
N ARG A 112 -7.22 5.51 -10.35
CA ARG A 112 -7.32 4.28 -11.15
C ARG A 112 -6.84 3.10 -10.33
N VAL A 113 -7.44 1.93 -10.55
CA VAL A 113 -7.11 0.72 -9.80
C VAL A 113 -6.66 -0.34 -10.79
N SER A 114 -5.62 -1.07 -10.42
CA SER A 114 -5.15 -2.22 -11.18
C SER A 114 -5.19 -3.45 -10.28
N VAL A 115 -5.74 -4.54 -10.82
CA VAL A 115 -5.77 -5.82 -10.12
C VAL A 115 -4.49 -6.58 -10.43
N LEU A 116 -3.83 -7.06 -9.39
CA LEU A 116 -2.68 -7.93 -9.45
C LEU A 116 -3.07 -9.35 -9.05
N ASP A 117 -2.29 -10.31 -9.53
CA ASP A 117 -2.25 -11.64 -8.91
C ASP A 117 -1.75 -11.51 -7.47
N ASP A 118 -2.22 -12.41 -6.61
CA ASP A 118 -1.82 -12.40 -5.21
C ASP A 118 -0.37 -12.85 -5.02
N ALA A 119 0.53 -11.87 -4.96
CA ALA A 119 1.97 -12.07 -4.84
C ALA A 119 2.51 -11.37 -3.58
N PRO A 120 3.37 -12.02 -2.78
CA PRO A 120 3.95 -11.46 -1.56
C PRO A 120 4.62 -10.08 -1.77
N GLY A 121 4.18 -9.04 -1.07
CA GLY A 121 4.75 -7.70 -1.21
C GLY A 121 4.41 -6.97 -2.51
N LEU A 122 3.50 -7.52 -3.33
CA LEU A 122 3.02 -6.91 -4.58
C LEU A 122 4.17 -6.39 -5.47
N VAL A 123 4.01 -5.23 -6.10
CA VAL A 123 5.00 -4.69 -7.04
C VAL A 123 5.84 -3.60 -6.37
N VAL A 124 5.20 -2.53 -5.89
CA VAL A 124 5.89 -1.32 -5.42
C VAL A 124 6.60 -1.60 -4.10
N MET A 125 5.91 -2.19 -3.12
CA MET A 125 6.55 -2.55 -1.84
C MET A 125 7.76 -3.47 -2.07
N ARG A 126 7.60 -4.54 -2.86
CA ARG A 126 8.69 -5.46 -3.20
C ARG A 126 9.87 -4.76 -3.88
N THR A 127 9.63 -3.90 -4.88
CA THR A 127 10.69 -3.19 -5.58
C THR A 127 11.42 -2.20 -4.67
N VAL A 128 10.68 -1.42 -3.87
CA VAL A 128 11.27 -0.44 -2.94
C VAL A 128 12.07 -1.15 -1.86
N ALA A 129 11.55 -2.23 -1.28
CA ALA A 129 12.28 -3.02 -0.27
C ALA A 129 13.59 -3.60 -0.82
N MET A 130 13.57 -4.16 -2.04
CA MET A 130 14.79 -4.68 -2.68
C MET A 130 15.81 -3.58 -2.97
N LEU A 131 15.35 -2.41 -3.41
CA LEU A 131 16.24 -1.27 -3.65
C LEU A 131 16.88 -0.77 -2.35
N ILE A 132 16.08 -0.67 -1.28
CA ILE A 132 16.57 -0.32 0.06
C ILE A 132 17.62 -1.33 0.51
N ASN A 133 17.34 -2.62 0.34
CA ASN A 133 18.26 -3.68 0.74
C ASN A 133 19.61 -3.57 0.01
N GLU A 134 19.60 -3.32 -1.30
CA GLU A 134 20.82 -3.14 -2.08
C GLU A 134 21.60 -1.88 -1.67
N ALA A 135 20.90 -0.79 -1.39
CA ALA A 135 21.54 0.43 -0.89
C ALA A 135 22.17 0.23 0.50
N ALA A 136 21.51 -0.53 1.37
CA ALA A 136 22.02 -0.87 2.69
C ALA A 136 23.26 -1.76 2.60
N ASP A 137 23.25 -2.74 1.69
CA ASP A 137 24.41 -3.60 1.43
C ASP A 137 25.60 -2.82 0.86
N ALA A 138 25.37 -1.94 -0.12
CA ALA A 138 26.43 -1.07 -0.66
C ALA A 138 27.05 -0.15 0.41
N ALA A 139 26.23 0.37 1.33
CA ALA A 139 26.71 1.15 2.47
C ALA A 139 27.50 0.27 3.47
N HIS A 140 27.02 -0.95 3.74
CA HIS A 140 27.68 -1.91 4.63
C HIS A 140 29.06 -2.34 4.10
N GLN A 141 29.16 -2.59 2.78
CA GLN A 141 30.41 -2.92 2.10
C GLN A 141 31.31 -1.70 1.85
N GLN A 142 30.90 -0.51 2.31
CA GLN A 142 31.65 0.74 2.19
C GLN A 142 31.96 1.13 0.73
N VAL A 143 31.07 0.79 -0.21
CA VAL A 143 31.20 1.19 -1.63
C VAL A 143 31.11 2.72 -1.76
N ALA A 144 30.22 3.34 -0.98
CA ALA A 144 30.06 4.78 -0.86
C ALA A 144 29.39 5.11 0.49
N SER A 145 29.38 6.39 0.87
CA SER A 145 28.63 6.83 2.05
C SER A 145 27.12 6.72 1.81
N ALA A 146 26.33 6.54 2.87
CA ALA A 146 24.87 6.50 2.78
C ALA A 146 24.29 7.74 2.06
N ALA A 147 24.85 8.92 2.34
CA ALA A 147 24.45 10.17 1.72
C ALA A 147 24.78 10.21 0.21
N ASP A 148 25.94 9.69 -0.19
CA ASP A 148 26.34 9.63 -1.59
C ASP A 148 25.53 8.60 -2.37
N ILE A 149 25.17 7.47 -1.75
CA ILE A 149 24.25 6.47 -2.33
C ILE A 149 22.90 7.12 -2.62
N ASP A 150 22.31 7.79 -1.63
CA ASP A 150 21.03 8.48 -1.81
C ASP A 150 21.10 9.58 -2.87
N LEU A 151 22.16 10.40 -2.85
CA LEU A 151 22.36 11.46 -3.83
C LEU A 151 22.54 10.90 -5.25
N SER A 152 23.26 9.79 -5.39
CA SER A 152 23.43 9.07 -6.65
C SER A 152 22.10 8.59 -7.20
N MET A 153 21.23 8.00 -6.37
CA MET A 153 19.92 7.53 -6.83
C MET A 153 18.99 8.68 -7.22
N LEU A 154 19.05 9.80 -6.50
CA LEU A 154 18.30 11.02 -6.81
C LEU A 154 18.76 11.69 -8.12
N LYS A 155 20.06 11.76 -8.37
CA LYS A 155 20.63 12.56 -9.47
C LYS A 155 21.06 11.75 -10.68
N GLY A 156 21.49 10.51 -10.49
CA GLY A 156 21.96 9.61 -11.53
C GLY A 156 20.83 8.91 -12.27
N VAL A 157 19.86 8.38 -11.52
CA VAL A 157 18.73 7.61 -12.09
C VAL A 157 17.35 8.20 -11.77
N ALA A 158 17.33 9.44 -11.26
CA ALA A 158 16.12 10.24 -11.05
C ALA A 158 15.04 9.55 -10.17
N TYR A 159 15.46 8.78 -9.17
CA TYR A 159 14.52 8.29 -8.17
C TYR A 159 13.92 9.48 -7.40
N PRO A 160 12.65 9.40 -6.98
CA PRO A 160 11.98 10.51 -6.30
C PRO A 160 12.48 10.71 -4.86
N ARG A 161 13.16 9.70 -4.31
CA ARG A 161 13.76 9.70 -2.98
C ARG A 161 14.97 8.78 -2.99
N GLY A 162 16.03 9.14 -2.25
CA GLY A 162 17.15 8.24 -2.01
C GLY A 162 16.68 7.00 -1.22
N PRO A 163 17.12 5.79 -1.57
CA PRO A 163 16.61 4.56 -0.95
C PRO A 163 16.75 4.52 0.57
N LEU A 164 17.87 4.98 1.14
CA LEU A 164 18.06 4.93 2.60
C LEU A 164 17.14 5.93 3.30
N ALA A 165 17.03 7.16 2.79
CA ALA A 165 16.01 8.12 3.23
C ALA A 165 14.57 7.61 3.00
N TRP A 166 14.35 6.72 2.03
CA TRP A 166 13.05 6.08 1.83
C TRP A 166 12.76 5.04 2.92
N CYS A 167 13.76 4.25 3.31
CA CYS A 167 13.67 3.34 4.44
C CYS A 167 13.30 4.07 5.75
N ASP A 168 14.00 5.16 6.06
CA ASP A 168 13.75 5.96 7.27
C ASP A 168 12.29 6.46 7.34
N ALA A 169 11.73 6.82 6.19
CA ALA A 169 10.36 7.33 6.11
C ALA A 169 9.28 6.24 6.18
N LEU A 170 9.58 5.02 5.72
CA LEU A 170 8.66 3.88 5.85
C LEU A 170 8.68 3.31 7.28
N GLY A 171 9.81 3.46 7.97
CA GLY A 171 10.06 2.92 9.30
C GLY A 171 10.53 1.48 9.21
N ALA A 172 11.80 1.23 9.54
CA ALA A 172 12.47 -0.07 9.39
C ALA A 172 11.95 -1.20 10.32
N ALA A 173 10.91 -0.96 11.13
CA ALA A 173 10.53 -1.81 12.26
C ALA A 173 9.01 -2.02 12.41
N ARG A 174 8.24 -1.93 11.32
CA ARG A 174 6.82 -2.31 11.33
C ARG A 174 6.63 -3.68 10.73
#